data_AF-G0MFV1-F1
#
_entry.id   AF-G0MFV1-F1
#
_cell.length_a   1.000
_cell.length_b   1.000
_cell.length_c   1.000
_cell.angle_alpha   90.00
_cell.angle_beta   90.00
_cell.angle_gamma   90.00
#
_symmetry.space_group_name_H-M   'P 1'
#
loop_
_entity.id
_entity.type
_entity.pdbx_description
1 polymer ?
#
loop_
_entity_poly.entity_id
_entity_poly.type
_entity_poly.pdbx_seq_one_letter_code
_entity_poly.pdbx_strand_id
1 'polypeptide(L)'
;MSDADQLKQLKIKTGVVKRLIKEHASYQKQVVKDEEKAEKLAAEATNEDEEYVAKKAKEVAKETVIMVRDAYGRLQKAVTDLQSLISTGSFSDDSAELIEAKSQLESVPASA
;
A
#
# COMPACT_ATOMS: atom_id res chain seq x y z
N MET A 1 -8.09 8.55 28.61
CA MET A 1 -9.03 7.96 27.63
C MET A 1 -9.71 6.79 28.31
N SER A 2 -10.99 6.54 28.01
CA SER A 2 -11.65 5.32 28.50
C SER A 2 -11.20 4.10 27.69
N ASP A 3 -11.35 2.90 28.24
CA ASP A 3 -11.05 1.65 27.53
C ASP A 3 -11.83 1.53 26.21
N ALA A 4 -13.09 1.97 26.22
CA ALA A 4 -13.94 2.02 25.03
C ALA A 4 -13.39 2.96 23.95
N ASP A 5 -12.81 4.10 24.35
CA ASP A 5 -12.16 5.03 23.41
C ASP A 5 -10.90 4.40 22.80
N GLN A 6 -10.13 3.67 23.60
CA GLN A 6 -8.92 3.00 23.12
C GLN A 6 -9.24 1.89 22.13
N LEU A 7 -10.25 1.06 22.40
CA LEU A 7 -10.72 0.02 21.47
C LEU A 7 -11.25 0.63 20.15
N LYS A 8 -11.99 1.73 20.24
CA LYS A 8 -12.45 2.46 19.05
C LYS A 8 -11.27 2.99 18.22
N GLN A 9 -10.27 3.58 18.86
CA GLN A 9 -9.05 4.06 18.18
C GLN A 9 -8.27 2.91 17.53
N LEU A 10 -8.16 1.77 18.23
CA LEU A 10 -7.51 0.58 17.71
C LEU A 10 -8.18 0.11 16.42
N LYS A 11 -9.51 -0.04 16.44
CA LYS A 11 -10.30 -0.42 15.26
C LYS A 11 -10.14 0.57 14.10
N ILE A 12 -10.13 1.87 14.38
CA ILE A 12 -9.92 2.91 13.36
C ILE A 12 -8.54 2.78 12.72
N LYS A 13 -7.48 2.70 13.52
CA LYS A 13 -6.09 2.62 13.03
C LYS A 13 -5.83 1.31 12.27
N THR A 14 -6.36 0.17 12.76
CA THR A 14 -6.34 -1.10 12.04
C THR A 14 -7.02 -0.99 10.67
N GLY A 15 -8.18 -0.32 10.61
CA GLY A 15 -8.87 -0.06 9.35
C GLY A 15 -8.08 0.83 8.38
N VAL A 16 -7.30 1.78 8.88
CA VAL A 16 -6.39 2.61 8.05
C VAL A 16 -5.30 1.75 7.44
N VAL A 17 -4.59 0.93 8.24
CA VAL A 17 -3.55 0.00 7.77
C VAL A 17 -4.11 -0.94 6.70
N LYS A 18 -5.26 -1.58 6.96
CA LYS A 18 -5.94 -2.49 6.03
C LYS A 18 -6.26 -1.84 4.67
N ARG A 19 -6.68 -0.58 4.66
CA ARG A 19 -6.95 0.16 3.42
C ARG A 19 -5.67 0.48 2.67
N LEU A 20 -4.62 0.93 3.37
CA LEU A 20 -3.33 1.27 2.77
C LEU A 20 -2.60 0.05 2.19
N ILE A 21 -2.71 -1.13 2.83
CA ILE A 21 -2.20 -2.40 2.26
C ILE A 21 -2.87 -2.68 0.90
N LYS A 22 -4.19 -2.54 0.82
CA LYS A 22 -4.94 -2.76 -0.44
C LYS A 22 -4.60 -1.71 -1.50
N GLU A 23 -4.46 -0.45 -1.10
CA GLU A 23 -4.07 0.64 -2.00
C GLU A 23 -2.68 0.39 -2.60
N HIS A 24 -1.70 0.11 -1.74
CA HIS A 24 -0.33 -0.22 -2.16
C HIS A 24 -0.30 -1.42 -3.11
N ALA A 25 -0.97 -2.52 -2.77
CA ALA A 25 -1.08 -3.69 -3.64
C ALA A 25 -1.78 -3.39 -4.98
N SER A 26 -2.73 -2.45 -5.00
CA SER A 26 -3.40 -2.02 -6.23
C SER A 26 -2.44 -1.26 -7.15
N TYR A 27 -1.64 -0.35 -6.61
CA TYR A 27 -0.66 0.38 -7.41
C TYR A 27 0.47 -0.53 -7.91
N GLN A 28 0.93 -1.50 -7.11
CA GLN A 28 1.90 -2.50 -7.58
C GLN A 28 1.38 -3.28 -8.79
N LYS A 29 0.10 -3.71 -8.75
CA LYS A 29 -0.54 -4.36 -9.91
C LYS A 29 -0.67 -3.43 -11.11
N GLN A 30 -0.87 -2.13 -10.89
CA GLN A 30 -0.94 -1.15 -11.98
C GLN A 30 0.41 -0.94 -12.64
N VAL A 31 1.51 -0.86 -11.86
CA VAL A 31 2.88 -0.79 -12.41
C VAL A 31 3.14 -1.95 -13.35
N VAL A 32 2.87 -3.19 -12.91
CA VAL A 32 3.09 -4.39 -13.74
C VAL A 32 2.31 -4.28 -15.06
N LYS A 33 1.04 -3.87 -15.02
CA LYS A 33 0.23 -3.69 -16.23
C LYS A 33 0.76 -2.60 -17.16
N ASP A 34 1.22 -1.48 -16.60
CA ASP A 34 1.75 -0.36 -17.38
C ASP A 34 3.10 -0.73 -18.02
N GLU A 35 3.94 -1.47 -17.30
CA GLU A 35 5.21 -2.03 -17.81
C GLU A 35 4.97 -3.04 -18.93
N GLU A 36 4.10 -4.04 -18.72
CA GLU A 36 3.72 -5.02 -19.74
C GLU A 36 3.19 -4.34 -21.01
N LYS A 37 2.36 -3.30 -20.84
CA LYS A 37 1.84 -2.51 -21.97
C LYS A 37 2.96 -1.77 -22.70
N ALA A 38 3.87 -1.12 -21.96
CA ALA A 38 4.99 -0.40 -22.56
C ALA A 38 5.96 -1.34 -23.30
N GLU A 39 6.24 -2.52 -22.75
CA GLU A 39 7.07 -3.55 -23.37
C GLU A 39 6.42 -4.09 -24.65
N LYS A 40 5.12 -4.36 -24.62
CA LYS A 40 4.37 -4.79 -25.80
C LYS A 40 4.42 -3.73 -26.91
N LEU A 41 4.17 -2.46 -26.58
CA LEU A 41 4.25 -1.36 -27.54
C LEU A 41 5.66 -1.21 -28.12
N ALA A 42 6.70 -1.41 -27.30
CA ALA A 42 8.08 -1.36 -27.78
C ALA A 42 8.42 -2.53 -28.72
N ALA A 43 7.90 -3.73 -28.44
CA ALA A 43 8.13 -4.92 -29.26
C ALA A 43 7.39 -4.88 -30.61
N GLU A 44 6.22 -4.23 -30.65
CA GLU A 44 5.39 -4.10 -31.85
C GLU A 44 5.75 -2.87 -32.71
N ALA A 45 6.60 -1.96 -32.22
CA ALA A 45 6.97 -0.75 -32.92
C ALA A 45 7.78 -1.04 -34.20
N THR A 46 7.33 -0.47 -35.31
CA THR A 46 7.93 -0.62 -36.64
C THR A 46 8.43 0.70 -37.24
N ASN A 47 8.10 1.82 -36.60
CA ASN A 47 8.47 3.16 -37.02
C ASN A 47 8.75 4.08 -35.80
N GLU A 48 9.34 5.25 -36.08
CA GLU A 48 9.76 6.20 -35.04
C GLU A 48 8.60 6.76 -34.20
N ASP A 49 7.42 6.93 -34.79
CA ASP A 49 6.23 7.42 -34.09
C ASP A 49 5.74 6.39 -33.06
N GLU A 50 5.71 5.10 -33.43
CA GLU A 50 5.36 4.00 -32.53
C GLU A 50 6.40 3.84 -31.41
N GLU A 51 7.69 3.99 -31.71
CA GLU A 51 8.74 4.00 -30.68
C GLU A 51 8.57 5.15 -29.68
N TYR A 52 8.17 6.33 -30.15
CA TYR A 52 7.88 7.46 -29.28
C TYR A 52 6.70 7.17 -28.34
N VAL A 53 5.64 6.55 -28.86
CA VAL A 53 4.49 6.11 -28.05
C VAL A 53 4.92 5.09 -26.99
N ALA A 54 5.76 4.12 -27.34
CA ALA A 54 6.29 3.14 -26.39
C ALA A 54 7.15 3.81 -25.28
N LYS A 55 8.01 4.77 -25.65
CA LYS A 55 8.78 5.57 -24.67
C LYS A 55 7.86 6.34 -23.72
N LYS A 56 6.79 6.95 -24.23
CA LYS A 56 5.79 7.63 -23.41
C LYS A 56 5.03 6.69 -22.48
N ALA A 57 4.66 5.50 -22.94
CA ALA A 57 4.07 4.48 -22.08
C ALA A 57 5.00 4.08 -20.92
N LYS A 58 6.31 4.00 -21.19
CA LYS A 58 7.32 3.74 -20.15
C LYS A 58 7.48 4.90 -19.15
N GLU A 59 7.32 6.15 -19.58
CA GLU A 59 7.28 7.31 -18.67
C GLU A 59 6.08 7.21 -17.72
N VAL A 60 4.90 6.88 -18.23
CA VAL A 60 3.70 6.66 -17.41
C VAL A 60 3.92 5.55 -16.37
N ALA A 61 4.51 4.41 -16.77
CA ALA A 61 4.83 3.33 -15.83
C ALA A 61 5.72 3.82 -14.66
N LYS A 62 6.72 4.67 -14.95
CA LYS A 62 7.57 5.27 -13.91
C LYS A 62 6.81 6.22 -12.99
N GLU A 63 5.85 6.99 -13.50
CA GLU A 63 4.98 7.82 -12.67
C GLU A 63 4.12 6.98 -11.73
N THR A 64 3.60 5.84 -12.20
CA THR A 64 2.85 4.88 -11.36
C THR A 64 3.73 4.32 -10.22
N VAL A 65 5.03 4.08 -10.45
CA VAL A 65 5.97 3.65 -9.39
C VAL A 65 6.10 4.69 -8.27
N ILE A 66 6.00 5.98 -8.58
CA ILE A 66 6.03 7.05 -7.57
C ILE A 66 4.83 6.89 -6.62
N MET A 67 3.66 6.51 -7.15
CA MET A 67 2.46 6.27 -6.34
C MET A 67 2.62 5.06 -5.40
N VAL A 68 3.28 3.99 -5.85
CA VAL A 68 3.60 2.83 -5.01
C VAL A 68 4.45 3.28 -3.81
N ARG A 69 5.49 4.09 -4.05
CA ARG A 69 6.35 4.60 -2.99
C ARG A 69 5.60 5.49 -1.99
N ASP A 70 4.74 6.37 -2.49
CA ASP A 70 3.91 7.23 -1.63
C ASP A 70 2.95 6.40 -0.75
N ALA A 71 2.22 5.46 -1.35
CA ALA A 71 1.31 4.58 -0.63
C ALA A 71 2.06 3.76 0.44
N TYR A 72 3.25 3.26 0.11
CA TYR A 72 4.10 2.54 1.06
C TYR A 72 4.55 3.44 2.23
N GLY A 73 4.98 4.68 1.95
CA GLY A 73 5.35 5.65 3.00
C GLY A 73 4.18 5.97 3.94
N ARG A 74 2.98 6.16 3.39
CA ARG A 74 1.75 6.35 4.18
C ARG A 74 1.42 5.11 5.01
N LEU A 75 1.60 3.91 4.45
CA LEU A 75 1.40 2.64 5.14
C LEU A 75 2.37 2.49 6.31
N GLN A 76 3.66 2.75 6.12
CA GLN A 76 4.66 2.68 7.20
C GLN A 76 4.31 3.62 8.36
N LYS A 77 3.87 4.85 8.06
CA LYS A 77 3.43 5.78 9.10
C LYS A 77 2.22 5.24 9.88
N ALA A 78 1.21 4.69 9.18
CA ALA A 78 0.04 4.09 9.81
C ALA A 78 0.38 2.84 10.66
N VAL A 79 1.38 2.06 10.23
CA VAL A 79 1.91 0.91 10.95
C VAL A 79 2.56 1.35 12.26
N THR A 80 3.45 2.35 12.21
CA THR A 80 4.07 2.93 13.41
C THR A 80 3.03 3.47 14.39
N ASP A 81 2.03 4.19 13.88
CA ASP A 81 0.93 4.72 14.70
C ASP A 81 0.11 3.61 15.37
N LEU A 82 -0.15 2.50 14.66
CA LEU A 82 -0.89 1.35 15.19
C LEU A 82 -0.06 0.59 16.24
N GLN A 83 1.23 0.34 15.96
CA GLN A 83 2.15 -0.31 16.88
C GLN A 83 2.33 0.51 18.17
N SER A 84 2.44 1.82 18.05
CA SER A 84 2.52 2.74 19.19
C SER A 84 1.25 2.67 20.05
N LEU A 85 0.08 2.65 19.42
CA LEU A 85 -1.19 2.48 20.15
C LEU A 85 -1.25 1.13 20.87
N ILE A 86 -0.89 0.03 20.21
CA ILE A 86 -0.85 -1.31 20.82
C ILE A 86 0.10 -1.35 22.02
N SER A 87 1.28 -0.74 21.90
CA SER A 87 2.32 -0.79 22.94
C SER A 87 1.99 0.08 24.16
N THR A 88 1.24 1.16 23.97
CA THR A 88 0.88 2.11 25.04
C THR A 88 -0.51 1.87 25.60
N GLY A 89 -1.37 1.15 24.87
CA GLY A 89 -2.72 0.83 25.30
C GLY A 89 -2.78 -0.41 26.17
N SER A 90 -3.80 -0.46 27.03
CA SER A 90 -4.13 -1.64 27.82
C SER A 90 -5.26 -2.40 27.13
N PHE A 91 -4.90 -3.37 26.29
CA PHE A 91 -5.85 -4.21 25.56
C PHE A 91 -5.80 -5.63 26.11
N SER A 92 -6.96 -6.28 26.26
CA SER A 92 -7.00 -7.71 26.53
C SER A 92 -6.42 -8.48 25.35
N ASP A 93 -5.58 -9.49 25.60
CA ASP A 93 -5.01 -10.33 24.55
C ASP A 93 -6.07 -11.09 23.73
N ASP A 94 -7.22 -11.36 24.35
CA ASP A 94 -8.36 -12.02 23.71
C ASP A 94 -9.29 -11.04 22.96
N SER A 95 -8.99 -9.74 22.95
CA SER A 95 -9.83 -8.78 22.24
C SER A 95 -9.72 -8.98 20.73
N ALA A 96 -10.88 -9.08 20.08
CA ALA A 96 -10.97 -9.27 18.63
C ALA A 96 -10.28 -8.13 17.87
N GLU A 97 -10.35 -6.90 18.40
CA GLU A 97 -9.70 -5.72 17.84
C GLU A 97 -8.17 -5.84 17.86
N LEU A 98 -7.58 -6.36 18.94
CA LEU A 98 -6.13 -6.55 19.04
C LEU A 98 -5.65 -7.69 18.15
N ILE A 99 -6.41 -8.79 18.08
CA ILE A 99 -6.11 -9.92 17.20
C ILE A 99 -6.15 -9.45 15.73
N GLU A 100 -7.20 -8.71 15.33
CA GLU A 100 -7.26 -8.14 13.98
C GLU A 100 -6.10 -7.18 13.72
N ALA A 101 -5.77 -6.30 14.69
CA ALA A 101 -4.66 -5.36 14.56
C ALA A 101 -3.32 -6.07 14.31
N LYS A 102 -3.00 -7.10 15.12
CA LYS A 102 -1.78 -7.92 14.97
C LYS A 102 -1.76 -8.63 13.61
N SER A 103 -2.88 -9.24 13.21
CA SER A 103 -3.00 -9.89 11.89
C SER A 103 -2.79 -8.90 10.73
N GLN A 104 -3.33 -7.68 10.81
CA GLN A 104 -3.08 -6.68 9.77
C GLN A 104 -1.62 -6.25 9.71
N LEU A 105 -0.93 -6.10 10.86
CA LEU A 105 0.50 -5.79 10.91
C LEU A 105 1.36 -6.88 10.24
N GLU A 106 1.01 -8.15 10.38
CA GLU A 106 1.70 -9.27 9.72
C GLU A 106 1.51 -9.27 8.19
N SER A 107 0.39 -8.74 7.70
CA SER A 107 0.11 -8.63 6.26
C SER A 107 0.73 -7.41 5.58
N VAL A 108 1.49 -6.59 6.31
CA VAL A 108 2.17 -5.42 5.75
C VAL A 108 3.31 -5.90 4.83
N PRO A 109 3.38 -5.43 3.58
CA PRO A 109 4.47 -5.78 2.68
C PRO A 109 5.82 -5.27 3.21
N ALA A 110 6.87 -6.07 3.03
CA ALA A 110 8.21 -5.75 3.50
C ALA A 110 8.89 -4.61 2.71
N SER A 111 8.40 -4.29 1.52
CA SER A 111 8.93 -3.23 0.65
C SER A 111 7.83 -2.51 -0.10
N ALA A 112 8.19 -1.32 -0.63
CA ALA A 112 7.42 -0.65 -1.66
C ALA A 112 7.25 -1.57 -2.89
#